data_AF-A3SR93-F1
#
_entry.id   AF-A3SR93-F1
#
_cell.length_a   1.000
_cell.length_b   1.000
_cell.length_c   1.000
_cell.angle_alpha   90.00
_cell.angle_beta   90.00
_cell.angle_gamma   90.00
#
_symmetry.space_group_name_H-M   'P 1'
#
loop_
_entity.id
_entity.type
_entity.pdbx_description
1 polymer ?
#
loop_
_entity_poly.entity_id
_entity_poly.type
_entity_poly.pdbx_seq_one_letter_code
_entity_poly.pdbx_strand_id
1 'polypeptide(L)'
;MAIMLDQSKAGRVAIIGMGPRGLGALNALAERAAEVDRIIEVDVFEPGQIPGPGPNFDPDQSDLCLLNIPLRSIDLGDPAGEGIGPGRLIDWIEDGEDGETYPPRAFLGAYLARWYTYLANSVPHLQITHQRQYVRDIRGTAGAWYLWGQEGAYGPYDEVLLTQGQPDTEPDPQIARWQEHLRQGAAQDSGAEMLPAYPANRLMAAAQSWRGRTVAIRGLGLSTLDVLRLLTLGQGGHFAEGRYHPSGNEPARILPFSLNGHAPVPKPANAQLDRRYEPTEAETRAFARELATALRLGPKAAVAQIAQSLLAPTYRILAEDGVDCGPGTVEAWLETEREHPGAQECNPPIAALRHGIEMAMGTRPPSPGYVIGQVWRKWQDALRRGFNPGQSDVETARALEKFDEGLKRFSYGPPVCAAHEMLMLIEVGLVDLHAADDPDVVLTSEGWQLLPGDDSSSASVMVDAVLPAPTLDHCRDALVLALCKRGHMTRLAEGLGAKIAPDGRLIGEDGRPRGGLSLLGRLALGNVVAVDSIHDCFGAASARWAEAAVARLVRRPLAA
;
A
#
# COMPACT_ATOMS: atom_id res chain seq x y z
N MET A 1 18.82 38.75 -30.86
CA MET A 1 17.48 38.13 -31.02
C MET A 1 16.98 37.88 -29.61
N ALA A 2 16.16 38.79 -29.07
CA ALA A 2 15.63 38.66 -27.71
C ALA A 2 14.67 37.46 -27.69
N ILE A 3 14.93 36.50 -26.82
CA ILE A 3 13.97 35.44 -26.52
C ILE A 3 12.82 36.14 -25.81
N MET A 4 11.72 36.40 -26.53
CA MET A 4 10.49 36.87 -25.89
C MET A 4 10.04 35.76 -24.94
N LEU A 5 10.25 35.95 -23.65
CA LEU A 5 9.73 35.07 -22.62
C LEU A 5 8.21 35.18 -22.64
N ASP A 6 7.55 34.05 -22.87
CA ASP A 6 6.11 33.94 -22.83
C ASP A 6 5.64 34.18 -21.39
N GLN A 7 5.11 35.38 -21.13
CA GLN A 7 4.66 35.79 -19.80
C GLN A 7 3.47 34.96 -19.28
N SER A 8 2.88 34.10 -20.12
CA SER A 8 1.81 33.17 -19.71
C SER A 8 2.30 31.97 -18.91
N LYS A 9 3.61 31.64 -18.90
CA LYS A 9 4.13 30.41 -18.27
C LYS A 9 4.59 30.64 -16.83
N ALA A 10 4.13 29.82 -15.89
CA ALA A 10 4.48 29.86 -14.46
C ALA A 10 5.82 29.21 -14.13
N GLY A 11 6.18 28.13 -14.82
CA GLY A 11 7.43 27.40 -14.63
C GLY A 11 7.33 25.94 -15.08
N ARG A 12 8.41 25.18 -14.88
CA ARG A 12 8.57 23.78 -15.30
C ARG A 12 8.66 22.85 -14.09
N VAL A 13 7.80 21.84 -14.08
CA VAL A 13 7.74 20.79 -13.06
C VAL A 13 8.13 19.46 -13.69
N ALA A 14 8.91 18.65 -13.00
CA ALA A 14 9.09 17.24 -13.32
C ALA A 14 8.43 16.35 -12.27
N ILE A 15 7.70 15.32 -12.69
CA ILE A 15 7.15 14.29 -11.80
C ILE A 15 7.76 12.94 -12.20
N ILE A 16 8.46 12.28 -11.27
CA ILE A 16 9.16 11.01 -11.49
C ILE A 16 8.35 9.87 -10.87
N GLY A 17 7.82 9.00 -11.72
CA GLY A 17 6.84 7.97 -11.39
C GLY A 17 5.41 8.51 -11.51
N MET A 18 4.61 7.92 -12.39
CA MET A 18 3.21 8.30 -12.63
C MET A 18 2.28 7.13 -12.33
N GLY A 19 2.43 6.55 -11.14
CA GLY A 19 1.39 5.73 -10.52
C GLY A 19 0.32 6.59 -9.84
N PRO A 20 -0.55 5.98 -9.01
CA PRO A 20 -1.72 6.68 -8.45
C PRO A 20 -1.33 7.91 -7.63
N ARG A 21 -0.18 7.85 -6.94
CA ARG A 21 0.35 8.98 -6.16
C ARG A 21 0.86 10.13 -7.02
N GLY A 22 1.53 9.84 -8.13
CA GLY A 22 1.93 10.84 -9.11
C GLY A 22 0.72 11.50 -9.77
N LEU A 23 -0.32 10.70 -10.07
CA LEU A 23 -1.58 11.18 -10.62
C LEU A 23 -2.34 12.07 -9.64
N GLY A 24 -2.47 11.68 -8.38
CA GLY A 24 -3.11 12.51 -7.36
C GLY A 24 -2.35 13.82 -7.10
N ALA A 25 -1.01 13.80 -7.15
CA ALA A 25 -0.20 15.01 -7.11
C ALA A 25 -0.43 15.89 -8.36
N LEU A 26 -0.46 15.32 -9.56
CA LEU A 26 -0.75 16.05 -10.80
C LEU A 26 -2.14 16.69 -10.77
N ASN A 27 -3.15 15.97 -10.25
CA ASN A 27 -4.50 16.52 -10.05
C ASN A 27 -4.49 17.71 -9.09
N ALA A 28 -3.85 17.57 -7.93
CA ALA A 28 -3.73 18.67 -6.97
C ALA A 28 -2.98 19.87 -7.58
N LEU A 29 -1.97 19.63 -8.42
CA LEU A 29 -1.28 20.67 -9.17
C LEU A 29 -2.21 21.37 -10.15
N ALA A 30 -3.06 20.63 -10.88
CA ALA A 30 -4.05 21.18 -11.80
C ALA A 30 -5.04 22.13 -11.09
N GLU A 31 -5.56 21.71 -9.93
CA GLU A 31 -6.49 22.51 -9.13
C GLU A 31 -5.84 23.82 -8.65
N ARG A 32 -4.60 23.75 -8.15
CA ARG A 32 -3.86 24.95 -7.72
C ARG A 32 -3.42 25.81 -8.91
N ALA A 33 -3.12 25.20 -10.07
CA ALA A 33 -2.78 25.91 -11.28
C ALA A 33 -3.96 26.72 -11.83
N ALA A 34 -5.20 26.23 -11.69
CA ALA A 34 -6.40 26.96 -12.12
C ALA A 34 -6.66 28.24 -11.30
N GLU A 35 -6.13 28.32 -10.08
CA GLU A 35 -6.22 29.53 -9.24
C GLU A 35 -5.21 30.61 -9.63
N VAL A 36 -4.23 30.28 -10.48
CA VAL A 36 -3.21 31.19 -10.97
C VAL A 36 -3.34 31.33 -12.48
N ASP A 37 -3.35 32.55 -13.00
CA ASP A 37 -3.57 32.80 -14.44
C ASP A 37 -2.29 32.55 -15.28
N ARG A 38 -1.68 31.36 -15.10
CA ARG A 38 -0.42 30.95 -15.73
C ARG A 38 -0.42 29.46 -16.04
N ILE A 39 0.25 29.08 -17.13
CA ILE A 39 0.42 27.70 -17.57
C ILE A 39 1.65 27.09 -16.91
N ILE A 40 1.51 25.90 -16.31
CA ILE A 40 2.64 25.13 -15.76
C ILE A 40 3.01 24.03 -16.77
N GLU A 41 4.27 23.99 -17.18
CA GLU A 41 4.80 22.88 -17.98
C GLU A 41 5.15 21.72 -17.06
N VAL A 42 4.68 20.52 -17.39
CA VAL A 42 4.91 19.31 -16.59
C VAL A 42 5.50 18.21 -17.46
N ASP A 43 6.73 17.81 -17.17
CA ASP A 43 7.31 16.59 -17.72
C ASP A 43 7.08 15.42 -16.74
N VAL A 44 6.41 14.38 -17.23
CA VAL A 44 6.08 13.17 -16.47
C VAL A 44 7.01 12.05 -16.89
N PHE A 45 7.84 11.56 -15.97
CA PHE A 45 8.79 10.47 -16.21
C PHE A 45 8.20 9.15 -15.73
N GLU A 46 7.69 8.34 -16.65
CA GLU A 46 7.06 7.05 -16.38
C GLU A 46 7.49 6.04 -17.45
N PRO A 47 8.28 4.99 -17.13
CA PRO A 47 8.70 4.00 -18.11
C PRO A 47 7.55 3.16 -18.66
N GLY A 48 6.46 3.00 -17.91
CA GLY A 48 5.26 2.28 -18.33
C GLY A 48 4.55 2.95 -19.52
N GLN A 49 3.82 2.13 -20.29
CA GLN A 49 3.07 2.61 -21.45
C GLN A 49 1.85 3.46 -21.05
N ILE A 50 1.22 3.13 -19.92
CA ILE A 50 -0.02 3.73 -19.44
C ILE A 50 0.27 4.46 -18.12
N PRO A 51 0.38 5.80 -18.12
CA PRO A 51 0.51 6.59 -16.90
C PRO A 51 -0.82 6.67 -16.14
N GLY A 52 -0.75 6.81 -14.82
CA GLY A 52 -1.88 6.82 -13.90
C GLY A 52 -1.92 5.60 -12.97
N PRO A 53 -2.10 4.37 -13.49
CA PRO A 53 -2.30 3.19 -12.66
C PRO A 53 -1.03 2.66 -12.00
N GLY A 54 0.14 2.78 -12.65
CA GLY A 54 1.35 2.07 -12.25
C GLY A 54 1.20 0.54 -12.31
N PRO A 55 2.24 -0.23 -11.91
CA PRO A 55 2.26 -1.68 -12.11
C PRO A 55 1.27 -2.46 -11.22
N ASN A 56 0.85 -1.90 -10.09
CA ASN A 56 -0.08 -2.57 -9.16
C ASN A 56 -1.54 -2.49 -9.60
N PHE A 57 -1.87 -1.52 -10.45
CA PHE A 57 -3.21 -1.32 -11.01
C PHE A 57 -3.15 -1.39 -12.53
N ASP A 58 -2.21 -2.14 -13.10
CA ASP A 58 -2.12 -2.33 -14.55
C ASP A 58 -3.49 -2.77 -15.11
N PRO A 59 -4.09 -2.03 -16.06
CA PRO A 59 -5.39 -2.37 -16.65
C PRO A 59 -5.39 -3.74 -17.35
N ASP A 60 -4.23 -4.25 -17.75
CA ASP A 60 -4.11 -5.56 -18.41
C ASP A 60 -3.85 -6.71 -17.41
N GLN A 61 -3.79 -6.44 -16.11
CA GLN A 61 -3.61 -7.51 -15.10
C GLN A 61 -4.87 -8.38 -14.95
N SER A 62 -4.69 -9.61 -14.46
CA SER A 62 -5.78 -10.54 -14.19
C SER A 62 -6.86 -9.95 -13.26
N ASP A 63 -8.13 -10.14 -13.64
CA ASP A 63 -9.29 -9.72 -12.84
C ASP A 63 -9.43 -10.49 -11.51
N LEU A 64 -8.62 -11.52 -11.31
CA LEU A 64 -8.58 -12.30 -10.06
C LEU A 64 -7.92 -11.53 -8.90
N CYS A 65 -7.14 -10.49 -9.21
CA CYS A 65 -6.54 -9.60 -8.21
C CYS A 65 -7.53 -8.51 -7.83
N LEU A 66 -8.17 -8.65 -6.67
CA LEU A 66 -9.20 -7.71 -6.22
C LEU A 66 -8.62 -6.60 -5.35
N LEU A 67 -9.35 -5.49 -5.27
CA LEU A 67 -9.19 -4.54 -4.19
C LEU A 67 -9.66 -5.17 -2.87
N ASN A 68 -9.03 -4.75 -1.77
CA ASN A 68 -9.50 -5.10 -0.44
C ASN A 68 -10.49 -4.06 0.12
N ILE A 69 -10.97 -3.11 -0.68
CA ILE A 69 -11.92 -2.06 -0.28
C ILE A 69 -13.16 -2.20 -1.17
N PRO A 70 -14.37 -2.23 -0.60
CA PRO A 70 -15.58 -2.29 -1.42
C PRO A 70 -15.74 -0.96 -2.15
N LEU A 71 -16.31 -1.00 -3.36
CA LEU A 71 -16.38 0.16 -4.23
C LEU A 71 -17.05 1.37 -3.55
N ARG A 72 -18.12 1.14 -2.77
CA ARG A 72 -18.83 2.19 -2.00
C ARG A 72 -17.93 2.96 -1.01
N SER A 73 -16.76 2.44 -0.67
CA SER A 73 -15.80 3.06 0.26
C SER A 73 -14.60 3.69 -0.45
N ILE A 74 -14.58 3.66 -1.79
CA ILE A 74 -13.54 4.30 -2.59
C ILE A 74 -14.07 5.66 -3.05
N ASP A 75 -13.59 6.71 -2.41
CA ASP A 75 -13.80 8.08 -2.83
C ASP A 75 -12.44 8.71 -3.12
N LEU A 76 -12.18 8.95 -4.40
CA LEU A 76 -10.97 9.61 -4.87
C LEU A 76 -11.24 11.07 -5.26
N GLY A 77 -12.46 11.57 -5.06
CA GLY A 77 -12.94 12.85 -5.56
C GLY A 77 -13.58 12.75 -6.95
N ASP A 78 -14.14 13.87 -7.40
CA ASP A 78 -14.71 14.05 -8.74
C ASP A 78 -13.81 14.97 -9.57
N PRO A 79 -12.99 14.42 -10.48
CA PRO A 79 -12.12 15.23 -11.33
C PRO A 79 -12.83 16.04 -12.43
N ALA A 80 -14.17 16.09 -12.49
CA ALA A 80 -14.89 16.83 -13.52
C ALA A 80 -15.71 18.02 -13.00
N GLY A 81 -15.32 19.22 -13.44
CA GLY A 81 -16.29 20.22 -13.84
C GLY A 81 -16.85 19.86 -15.23
N GLU A 82 -18.17 19.83 -15.38
CA GLU A 82 -18.89 19.75 -16.66
C GLU A 82 -18.53 18.59 -17.62
N GLY A 83 -18.51 17.33 -17.14
CA GLY A 83 -18.73 16.15 -18.01
C GLY A 83 -17.61 15.72 -18.98
N ILE A 84 -16.41 16.32 -18.92
CA ILE A 84 -15.26 15.96 -19.78
C ILE A 84 -14.27 14.99 -19.07
N GLY A 85 -14.25 14.98 -17.73
CA GLY A 85 -13.38 14.11 -16.92
C GLY A 85 -13.85 12.65 -16.82
N PRO A 86 -13.12 11.79 -16.09
CA PRO A 86 -13.54 10.40 -15.88
C PRO A 86 -14.81 10.28 -15.01
N GLY A 87 -15.31 11.37 -14.40
CA GLY A 87 -16.39 11.32 -13.42
C GLY A 87 -15.97 10.62 -12.14
N ARG A 88 -16.93 10.28 -11.27
CA ARG A 88 -16.62 9.54 -10.05
C ARG A 88 -16.46 8.06 -10.38
N LEU A 89 -15.57 7.37 -9.66
CA LEU A 89 -15.37 5.93 -9.84
C LEU A 89 -16.66 5.12 -9.65
N ILE A 90 -17.54 5.53 -8.74
CA ILE A 90 -18.83 4.84 -8.51
C ILE A 90 -19.73 4.89 -9.75
N ASP A 91 -19.55 5.86 -10.65
CA ASP A 91 -20.34 5.99 -11.87
C ASP A 91 -19.82 5.08 -13.01
N TRP A 92 -18.75 4.30 -12.77
CA TRP A 92 -18.19 3.32 -13.73
C TRP A 92 -18.79 1.93 -13.63
N ILE A 93 -19.67 1.68 -12.65
CA ILE A 93 -20.36 0.39 -12.53
C ILE A 93 -21.58 0.32 -13.43
N GLU A 94 -21.97 -0.91 -13.77
CA GLU A 94 -23.21 -1.18 -14.47
C GLU A 94 -24.42 -0.90 -13.55
N ASP A 95 -25.52 -0.48 -14.17
CA ASP A 95 -26.79 -0.20 -13.46
C ASP A 95 -27.25 -1.43 -12.65
N GLY A 96 -27.33 -1.28 -11.33
CA GLY A 96 -27.87 -2.30 -10.41
C GLY A 96 -26.88 -2.86 -9.38
N GLU A 97 -25.59 -2.53 -9.48
CA GLU A 97 -24.63 -2.82 -8.41
C GLU A 97 -24.75 -1.80 -7.26
N ASP A 98 -24.85 -2.27 -6.02
CA ASP A 98 -24.99 -1.43 -4.81
C ASP A 98 -23.63 -0.94 -4.25
N GLY A 99 -22.55 -1.15 -5.00
CA GLY A 99 -21.19 -0.80 -4.61
C GLY A 99 -20.59 -1.68 -3.51
N GLU A 100 -21.24 -2.79 -3.13
CA GLU A 100 -20.69 -3.77 -2.17
C GLU A 100 -19.60 -4.67 -2.80
N THR A 101 -19.53 -4.69 -4.13
CA THR A 101 -18.51 -5.43 -4.86
C THR A 101 -17.11 -4.91 -4.56
N TYR A 102 -16.16 -5.84 -4.46
CA TYR A 102 -14.73 -5.55 -4.39
C TYR A 102 -14.16 -5.68 -5.80
N PRO A 103 -13.96 -4.57 -6.53
CA PRO A 103 -13.66 -4.66 -7.95
C PRO A 103 -12.23 -5.18 -8.19
N PRO A 104 -11.97 -5.72 -9.38
CA PRO A 104 -10.61 -6.00 -9.82
C PRO A 104 -9.70 -4.76 -9.75
N ARG A 105 -8.41 -4.98 -9.50
CA ARG A 105 -7.41 -3.88 -9.59
C ARG A 105 -7.29 -3.32 -10.99
N ALA A 106 -7.50 -4.15 -12.02
CA ALA A 106 -7.54 -3.73 -13.42
C ALA A 106 -8.65 -2.68 -13.68
N PHE A 107 -9.82 -2.84 -13.05
CA PHE A 107 -10.94 -1.89 -13.14
C PHE A 107 -10.55 -0.50 -12.60
N LEU A 108 -9.98 -0.44 -11.39
CA LEU A 108 -9.44 0.82 -10.86
C LEU A 108 -8.31 1.35 -11.74
N GLY A 109 -7.50 0.47 -12.31
CA GLY A 109 -6.47 0.78 -13.27
C GLY A 109 -6.96 1.58 -14.47
N ALA A 110 -8.00 1.08 -15.12
CA ALA A 110 -8.64 1.71 -16.27
C ALA A 110 -9.18 3.10 -15.93
N TYR A 111 -9.80 3.26 -14.74
CA TYR A 111 -10.25 4.55 -14.22
C TYR A 111 -9.09 5.55 -14.08
N LEU A 112 -7.98 5.14 -13.44
CA LEU A 112 -6.81 6.01 -13.24
C LEU A 112 -6.14 6.41 -14.56
N ALA A 113 -6.08 5.49 -15.53
CA ALA A 113 -5.56 5.78 -16.87
C ALA A 113 -6.44 6.81 -17.61
N ARG A 114 -7.77 6.71 -17.47
CA ARG A 114 -8.71 7.69 -18.04
C ARG A 114 -8.56 9.06 -17.38
N TRP A 115 -8.36 9.10 -16.06
CA TRP A 115 -8.09 10.34 -15.34
C TRP A 115 -6.80 11.01 -15.84
N TYR A 116 -5.70 10.28 -15.96
CA TYR A 116 -4.47 10.83 -16.53
C TYR A 116 -4.70 11.40 -17.94
N THR A 117 -5.40 10.65 -18.79
CA THR A 117 -5.74 11.07 -20.16
C THR A 117 -6.54 12.38 -20.18
N TYR A 118 -7.46 12.56 -19.24
CA TYR A 118 -8.20 13.80 -19.09
C TYR A 118 -7.28 14.96 -18.68
N LEU A 119 -6.45 14.79 -17.64
CA LEU A 119 -5.51 15.84 -17.21
C LEU A 119 -4.57 16.25 -18.35
N ALA A 120 -4.05 15.28 -19.10
CA ALA A 120 -3.09 15.51 -20.18
C ALA A 120 -3.69 16.26 -21.38
N ASN A 121 -4.98 16.08 -21.67
CA ASN A 121 -5.58 16.57 -22.92
C ASN A 121 -6.63 17.68 -22.74
N SER A 122 -7.16 17.88 -21.53
CA SER A 122 -8.34 18.72 -21.31
C SER A 122 -8.17 19.82 -20.27
N VAL A 123 -7.08 19.83 -19.50
CA VAL A 123 -6.82 20.87 -18.49
C VAL A 123 -5.97 22.01 -19.09
N PRO A 124 -6.49 23.23 -19.24
CA PRO A 124 -5.81 24.31 -19.98
C PRO A 124 -4.63 24.93 -19.23
N HIS A 125 -4.57 24.81 -17.90
CA HIS A 125 -3.52 25.41 -17.06
C HIS A 125 -2.27 24.53 -16.94
N LEU A 126 -2.28 23.33 -17.52
CA LEU A 126 -1.15 22.41 -17.54
C LEU A 126 -0.76 22.08 -18.98
N GLN A 127 0.54 22.08 -19.26
CA GLN A 127 1.10 21.51 -20.48
C GLN A 127 1.89 20.25 -20.12
N ILE A 128 1.28 19.08 -20.28
CA ILE A 128 1.85 17.79 -19.82
C ILE A 128 2.54 17.07 -20.98
N THR A 129 3.76 16.60 -20.74
CA THR A 129 4.51 15.72 -21.66
C THR A 129 4.88 14.41 -20.95
N HIS A 130 4.55 13.28 -21.56
CA HIS A 130 4.97 11.95 -21.07
C HIS A 130 6.34 11.59 -21.63
N GLN A 131 7.33 11.49 -20.75
CA GLN A 131 8.67 10.98 -21.02
C GLN A 131 8.72 9.50 -20.60
N ARG A 132 8.82 8.58 -21.57
CA ARG A 132 8.95 7.13 -21.32
C ARG A 132 10.34 6.74 -20.87
N GLN A 133 10.77 7.31 -19.75
CA GLN A 133 12.13 7.26 -19.27
C GLN A 133 12.18 6.84 -17.81
N TYR A 134 13.15 5.97 -17.51
CA TYR A 134 13.56 5.70 -16.14
C TYR A 134 14.69 6.66 -15.76
N VAL A 135 14.43 7.55 -14.79
CA VAL A 135 15.41 8.54 -14.31
C VAL A 135 16.37 7.88 -13.32
N ARG A 136 17.68 8.15 -13.49
CA ARG A 136 18.75 7.52 -12.70
C ARG A 136 19.62 8.50 -11.90
N ASP A 137 19.60 9.79 -12.22
CA ASP A 137 20.38 10.81 -11.52
C ASP A 137 19.66 12.15 -11.59
N ILE A 138 19.88 12.99 -10.57
CA ILE A 138 19.40 14.37 -10.50
C ILE A 138 20.58 15.24 -10.08
N ARG A 139 20.73 16.37 -10.77
CA ARG A 139 21.75 17.36 -10.44
C ARG A 139 21.16 18.76 -10.55
N GLY A 140 21.73 19.69 -9.81
CA GLY A 140 21.32 21.08 -9.88
C GLY A 140 21.15 21.70 -8.50
N THR A 141 20.51 22.86 -8.49
CA THR A 141 20.17 23.58 -7.27
C THR A 141 18.74 24.11 -7.39
N ALA A 142 18.25 24.76 -6.34
CA ALA A 142 16.88 25.29 -6.31
C ALA A 142 16.55 26.12 -7.56
N GLY A 143 15.51 25.71 -8.28
CA GLY A 143 15.06 26.38 -9.49
C GLY A 143 15.87 26.06 -10.76
N ALA A 144 16.78 25.09 -10.72
CA ALA A 144 17.55 24.65 -11.88
C ALA A 144 17.97 23.18 -11.75
N TRP A 145 16.98 22.28 -11.65
CA TRP A 145 17.19 20.84 -11.57
C TRP A 145 17.26 20.21 -12.95
N TYR A 146 18.19 19.28 -13.14
CA TYR A 146 18.35 18.49 -14.34
C TYR A 146 18.22 17.00 -13.98
N LEU A 147 17.52 16.26 -14.84
CA LEU A 147 17.28 14.82 -14.66
C LEU A 147 18.01 14.06 -15.75
N TRP A 148 18.59 12.91 -15.42
CA TRP A 148 19.24 12.03 -16.40
C TRP A 148 18.50 10.71 -16.52
N GLY A 149 17.96 10.47 -17.72
CA GLY A 149 17.39 9.19 -18.14
C GLY A 149 18.36 8.40 -19.01
N GLN A 150 17.84 7.41 -19.75
CA GLN A 150 18.64 6.64 -20.71
C GLN A 150 18.94 7.46 -21.98
N GLU A 151 18.00 8.31 -22.39
CA GLU A 151 18.09 9.11 -23.62
C GLU A 151 18.85 10.44 -23.46
N GLY A 152 19.22 10.83 -22.23
CA GLY A 152 20.01 12.02 -21.98
C GLY A 152 19.54 12.85 -20.79
N ALA A 153 19.84 14.15 -20.83
CA ALA A 153 19.51 15.11 -19.80
C ALA A 153 18.22 15.87 -20.14
N TYR A 154 17.39 16.10 -19.12
CA TYR A 154 16.14 16.86 -19.20
C TYR A 154 16.20 18.01 -18.19
N GLY A 155 15.59 19.16 -18.53
CA GLY A 155 15.54 20.34 -17.67
C GLY A 155 16.02 21.62 -18.36
N PRO A 156 16.31 22.71 -17.62
CA PRO A 156 16.15 22.81 -16.16
C PRO A 156 14.68 22.78 -15.73
N TYR A 157 14.43 22.24 -14.54
CA TYR A 157 13.15 22.24 -13.83
C TYR A 157 13.21 23.13 -12.59
N ASP A 158 12.09 23.76 -12.30
CA ASP A 158 11.90 24.59 -11.12
C ASP A 158 11.55 23.73 -9.90
N GLU A 159 10.68 22.75 -10.13
CA GLU A 159 10.21 21.78 -9.15
C GLU A 159 10.39 20.36 -9.69
N VAL A 160 10.81 19.44 -8.84
CA VAL A 160 10.91 18.02 -9.11
C VAL A 160 10.22 17.26 -7.97
N LEU A 161 9.27 16.40 -8.33
CA LEU A 161 8.54 15.54 -7.41
C LEU A 161 8.90 14.07 -7.67
N LEU A 162 9.27 13.34 -6.62
CA LEU A 162 9.47 11.90 -6.65
C LEU A 162 8.24 11.17 -6.11
N THR A 163 7.71 10.24 -6.91
CA THR A 163 6.51 9.42 -6.62
C THR A 163 6.63 7.98 -7.14
N GLN A 164 7.85 7.43 -7.20
CA GLN A 164 8.19 6.14 -7.84
C GLN A 164 7.55 4.88 -7.24
N GLY A 165 6.78 4.98 -6.15
CA GLY A 165 6.17 3.81 -5.49
C GLY A 165 7.19 3.01 -4.69
N GLN A 166 7.25 1.69 -4.90
CA GLN A 166 8.23 0.81 -4.27
C GLN A 166 9.53 0.80 -5.09
N PRO A 167 10.64 1.34 -4.55
CA PRO A 167 11.93 1.28 -5.23
C PRO A 167 12.51 -0.14 -5.22
N ASP A 168 13.52 -0.37 -6.07
CA ASP A 168 14.35 -1.57 -5.99
C ASP A 168 15.09 -1.61 -4.65
N THR A 169 15.20 -2.80 -4.06
CA THR A 169 15.77 -3.00 -2.71
C THR A 169 16.64 -4.25 -2.68
N GLU A 170 17.62 -4.27 -1.79
CA GLU A 170 18.41 -5.47 -1.51
C GLU A 170 17.48 -6.59 -1.01
N PRO A 171 17.65 -7.83 -1.52
CA PRO A 171 16.94 -8.96 -0.94
C PRO A 171 17.37 -9.12 0.51
N ASP A 172 16.41 -9.42 1.39
CA ASP A 172 16.73 -9.79 2.77
C ASP A 172 17.59 -11.07 2.81
N PRO A 173 18.28 -11.37 3.92
CA PRO A 173 19.19 -12.51 4.01
C PRO A 173 18.55 -13.86 3.65
N GLN A 174 17.26 -14.06 3.95
CA GLN A 174 16.54 -15.30 3.63
C GLN A 174 16.32 -15.39 2.12
N ILE A 175 15.80 -14.34 1.49
CA ILE A 175 15.60 -14.27 0.03
C ILE A 175 16.92 -14.39 -0.72
N ALA A 176 17.97 -13.71 -0.28
CA ALA A 176 19.30 -13.77 -0.89
C ALA A 176 19.86 -15.20 -0.88
N ARG A 177 19.70 -15.91 0.25
CA ARG A 177 20.09 -17.32 0.40
C ARG A 177 19.33 -18.23 -0.56
N TRP A 178 18.02 -18.02 -0.73
CA TRP A 178 17.19 -18.81 -1.64
C TRP A 178 17.50 -18.53 -3.11
N GLN A 179 17.74 -17.26 -3.48
CA GLN A 179 18.16 -16.90 -4.83
C GLN A 179 19.52 -17.52 -5.18
N GLU A 180 20.47 -17.54 -4.24
CA GLU A 180 21.76 -18.18 -4.46
C GLU A 180 21.63 -19.70 -4.61
N HIS A 181 20.80 -20.33 -3.78
CA HIS A 181 20.48 -21.75 -3.90
C HIS A 181 19.97 -22.14 -5.29
N LEU A 182 19.08 -21.34 -5.88
CA LEU A 182 18.55 -21.59 -7.24
C LEU A 182 19.58 -21.41 -8.36
N ARG A 183 20.69 -20.69 -8.12
CA ARG A 183 21.79 -20.57 -9.08
C ARG A 183 22.75 -21.76 -9.03
N GLN A 184 22.65 -22.62 -8.02
CA GLN A 184 23.49 -23.80 -7.87
C GLN A 184 22.88 -24.99 -8.63
N GLY A 185 23.70 -25.72 -9.38
CA GLY A 185 23.26 -26.67 -10.41
C GLY A 185 22.23 -27.71 -9.98
N ALA A 186 22.30 -28.24 -8.76
CA ALA A 186 21.38 -29.28 -8.30
C ALA A 186 19.91 -28.82 -8.17
N ALA A 187 19.66 -27.57 -7.77
CA ALA A 187 18.32 -27.00 -7.69
C ALA A 187 17.80 -26.57 -9.07
N GLN A 188 18.70 -26.13 -9.94
CA GLN A 188 18.37 -25.79 -11.32
C GLN A 188 17.97 -27.04 -12.13
N ASP A 189 18.65 -28.16 -11.92
CA ASP A 189 18.38 -29.44 -12.59
C ASP A 189 17.08 -30.10 -12.10
N SER A 190 16.63 -29.82 -10.88
CA SER A 190 15.37 -30.34 -10.32
C SER A 190 14.14 -29.54 -10.73
N GLY A 191 14.33 -28.39 -11.39
CA GLY A 191 13.27 -27.50 -11.81
C GLY A 191 12.69 -26.66 -10.66
N ALA A 192 13.40 -26.48 -9.55
CA ALA A 192 12.96 -25.62 -8.47
C ALA A 192 12.76 -24.17 -8.94
N GLU A 193 11.65 -23.54 -8.56
CA GLU A 193 11.28 -22.21 -9.04
C GLU A 193 10.95 -21.26 -7.89
N MET A 194 11.33 -19.99 -8.04
CA MET A 194 10.90 -18.93 -7.13
C MET A 194 10.48 -17.69 -7.89
N LEU A 195 9.28 -17.19 -7.58
CA LEU A 195 8.73 -15.99 -8.19
C LEU A 195 8.10 -15.07 -7.14
N PRO A 196 8.10 -13.75 -7.37
CA PRO A 196 7.27 -12.84 -6.58
C PRO A 196 5.78 -13.05 -6.91
N ALA A 197 4.90 -12.63 -6.00
CA ALA A 197 3.45 -12.65 -6.21
C ALA A 197 2.97 -11.78 -7.40
N TYR A 198 3.74 -10.74 -7.74
CA TYR A 198 3.41 -9.77 -8.79
C TYR A 198 4.59 -9.55 -9.75
N PRO A 199 4.34 -9.22 -11.04
CA PRO A 199 3.02 -9.01 -11.67
C PRO A 199 2.17 -10.29 -11.78
N ALA A 200 0.87 -10.16 -11.53
CA ALA A 200 -0.06 -11.30 -11.41
C ALA A 200 -0.07 -12.20 -12.66
N ASN A 201 -0.08 -11.60 -13.86
CA ASN A 201 -0.09 -12.35 -15.12
C ASN A 201 1.18 -13.19 -15.31
N ARG A 202 2.33 -12.72 -14.81
CA ARG A 202 3.58 -13.48 -14.87
C ARG A 202 3.53 -14.70 -13.96
N LEU A 203 3.01 -14.53 -12.74
CA LEU A 203 2.82 -15.63 -11.81
C LEU A 203 1.82 -16.66 -12.36
N MET A 204 0.68 -16.20 -12.86
CA MET A 204 -0.37 -17.06 -13.44
C MET A 204 0.15 -17.85 -14.65
N ALA A 205 0.93 -17.21 -15.54
CA ALA A 205 1.55 -17.90 -16.66
C ALA A 205 2.56 -18.97 -16.20
N ALA A 206 3.40 -18.66 -15.20
CA ALA A 206 4.33 -19.64 -14.64
C ALA A 206 3.60 -20.81 -13.98
N ALA A 207 2.49 -20.54 -13.27
CA ALA A 207 1.70 -21.56 -12.58
C ALA A 207 1.17 -22.68 -13.49
N GLN A 208 1.07 -22.44 -14.81
CA GLN A 208 0.68 -23.46 -15.79
C GLN A 208 1.60 -24.69 -15.78
N SER A 209 2.88 -24.53 -15.39
CA SER A 209 3.82 -25.66 -15.25
C SER A 209 3.81 -26.30 -13.86
N TRP A 210 2.96 -25.82 -12.94
CA TRP A 210 3.00 -26.23 -11.52
C TRP A 210 1.98 -27.30 -11.14
N ARG A 211 1.23 -27.82 -12.11
CA ARG A 211 0.30 -28.93 -11.91
C ARG A 211 0.97 -30.09 -11.17
N GLY A 212 0.37 -30.50 -10.05
CA GLY A 212 0.88 -31.62 -9.26
C GLY A 212 2.10 -31.33 -8.38
N ARG A 213 2.64 -30.10 -8.39
CA ARG A 213 3.74 -29.69 -7.53
C ARG A 213 3.24 -29.16 -6.19
N THR A 214 4.11 -29.18 -5.18
CA THR A 214 3.89 -28.44 -3.93
C THR A 214 4.47 -27.04 -4.06
N VAL A 215 3.63 -26.03 -3.80
CA VAL A 215 3.98 -24.60 -3.82
C VAL A 215 3.96 -24.07 -2.40
N ALA A 216 5.07 -23.51 -1.92
CA ALA A 216 5.10 -22.73 -0.68
C ALA A 216 4.88 -21.24 -0.99
N ILE A 217 4.22 -20.52 -0.08
CA ILE A 217 4.02 -19.07 -0.18
C ILE A 217 4.61 -18.41 1.05
N ARG A 218 5.66 -17.60 0.86
CA ARG A 218 6.19 -16.74 1.92
C ARG A 218 5.25 -15.56 2.09
N GLY A 219 4.63 -15.48 3.25
CA GLY A 219 3.59 -14.51 3.60
C GLY A 219 2.20 -15.14 3.67
N LEU A 220 1.38 -14.63 4.60
CA LEU A 220 -0.03 -14.99 4.76
C LEU A 220 -0.91 -13.73 4.85
N GLY A 221 -0.53 -12.70 4.11
CA GLY A 221 -1.25 -11.44 4.01
C GLY A 221 -2.25 -11.40 2.85
N LEU A 222 -2.67 -10.20 2.45
CA LEU A 222 -3.63 -10.01 1.35
C LEU A 222 -3.12 -10.60 0.02
N SER A 223 -1.85 -10.41 -0.30
CA SER A 223 -1.25 -10.95 -1.54
C SER A 223 -1.37 -12.46 -1.64
N THR A 224 -1.35 -13.19 -0.52
CA THR A 224 -1.53 -14.65 -0.52
C THR A 224 -2.89 -15.04 -1.08
N LEU A 225 -3.94 -14.26 -0.83
CA LEU A 225 -5.28 -14.53 -1.37
C LEU A 225 -5.33 -14.38 -2.89
N ASP A 226 -4.61 -13.39 -3.44
CA ASP A 226 -4.47 -13.26 -4.89
C ASP A 226 -3.68 -14.45 -5.46
N VAL A 227 -2.57 -14.82 -4.83
CA VAL A 227 -1.79 -16.00 -5.22
C VAL A 227 -2.68 -17.24 -5.24
N LEU A 228 -3.50 -17.47 -4.19
CA LEU A 228 -4.42 -18.59 -4.14
C LEU A 228 -5.37 -18.58 -5.34
N ARG A 229 -5.99 -17.44 -5.69
CA ARG A 229 -6.87 -17.33 -6.86
C ARG A 229 -6.13 -17.59 -8.18
N LEU A 230 -4.92 -17.06 -8.34
CA LEU A 230 -4.11 -17.29 -9.54
C LEU A 230 -3.72 -18.77 -9.69
N LEU A 231 -3.45 -19.47 -8.59
CA LEU A 231 -3.10 -20.90 -8.58
C LEU A 231 -4.31 -21.84 -8.66
N THR A 232 -5.53 -21.31 -8.60
CA THR A 232 -6.78 -22.08 -8.56
C THR A 232 -7.71 -21.68 -9.70
N LEU A 233 -8.38 -20.54 -9.58
CA LEU A 233 -9.24 -19.95 -10.61
C LEU A 233 -8.46 -19.67 -11.90
N GLY A 234 -7.24 -19.13 -11.78
CA GLY A 234 -6.35 -18.88 -12.93
C GLY A 234 -5.96 -20.15 -13.69
N GLN A 235 -6.08 -21.31 -13.05
CA GLN A 235 -5.77 -22.64 -13.62
C GLN A 235 -7.02 -23.35 -14.14
N GLY A 236 -8.20 -22.73 -14.03
CA GLY A 236 -9.48 -23.20 -14.56
C GLY A 236 -10.42 -23.82 -13.53
N GLY A 237 -10.07 -23.83 -12.24
CA GLY A 237 -11.01 -24.24 -11.20
C GLY A 237 -12.05 -23.15 -10.92
N HIS A 238 -13.07 -23.48 -10.11
CA HIS A 238 -14.14 -22.54 -9.81
C HIS A 238 -14.83 -22.82 -8.47
N PHE A 239 -15.46 -21.81 -7.89
CA PHE A 239 -16.31 -21.95 -6.72
C PHE A 239 -17.77 -22.09 -7.16
N ALA A 240 -18.47 -23.12 -6.64
CA ALA A 240 -19.90 -23.30 -6.86
C ALA A 240 -20.51 -24.02 -5.66
N GLU A 241 -21.72 -23.60 -5.26
CA GLU A 241 -22.50 -24.20 -4.16
C GLU A 241 -21.71 -24.28 -2.83
N GLY A 242 -20.94 -23.24 -2.51
CA GLY A 242 -20.15 -23.17 -1.27
C GLY A 242 -18.99 -24.16 -1.20
N ARG A 243 -18.52 -24.66 -2.35
CA ARG A 243 -17.34 -25.54 -2.47
C ARG A 243 -16.46 -25.12 -3.64
N TYR A 244 -15.19 -25.51 -3.57
CA TYR A 244 -14.25 -25.39 -4.69
C TYR A 244 -14.27 -26.66 -5.54
N HIS A 245 -14.28 -26.50 -6.86
CA HIS A 245 -14.20 -27.56 -7.85
C HIS A 245 -12.87 -27.45 -8.61
N PRO A 246 -11.90 -28.35 -8.35
CA PRO A 246 -10.62 -28.36 -9.05
C PRO A 246 -10.78 -28.66 -10.54
N SER A 247 -9.99 -27.99 -11.37
CA SER A 247 -9.80 -28.30 -12.79
C SER A 247 -8.86 -29.48 -13.01
N GLY A 248 -8.02 -29.79 -12.03
CA GLY A 248 -6.91 -30.73 -12.12
C GLY A 248 -5.61 -30.10 -12.60
N ASN A 249 -5.57 -28.82 -12.93
CA ASN A 249 -4.36 -28.08 -13.32
C ASN A 249 -3.69 -27.34 -12.16
N GLU A 250 -4.31 -27.36 -10.98
CA GLU A 250 -3.78 -26.75 -9.77
C GLU A 250 -2.49 -27.44 -9.28
N PRO A 251 -1.68 -26.75 -8.47
CA PRO A 251 -0.70 -27.40 -7.61
C PRO A 251 -1.33 -28.53 -6.79
N ALA A 252 -0.57 -29.57 -6.49
CA ALA A 252 -1.05 -30.65 -5.61
C ALA A 252 -1.33 -30.16 -4.19
N ARG A 253 -0.54 -29.19 -3.73
CA ARG A 253 -0.63 -28.62 -2.39
C ARG A 253 -0.02 -27.22 -2.35
N ILE A 254 -0.62 -26.34 -1.57
CA ILE A 254 -0.21 -24.96 -1.37
C ILE A 254 0.03 -24.73 0.13
N LEU A 255 1.24 -24.29 0.48
CA LEU A 255 1.74 -24.15 1.85
C LEU A 255 2.10 -22.69 2.15
N PRO A 256 1.12 -21.83 2.48
CA PRO A 256 1.44 -20.49 2.89
C PRO A 256 1.94 -20.45 4.35
N PHE A 257 2.88 -19.56 4.63
CA PHE A 257 3.42 -19.36 5.98
C PHE A 257 3.75 -17.89 6.26
N SER A 258 3.72 -17.50 7.53
CA SER A 258 4.05 -16.16 8.01
C SER A 258 4.66 -16.23 9.40
N LEU A 259 5.07 -15.09 9.95
CA LEU A 259 5.68 -15.00 11.28
C LEU A 259 4.76 -15.41 12.44
N ASN A 260 3.45 -15.58 12.19
CA ASN A 260 2.47 -15.92 13.23
C ASN A 260 1.40 -16.91 12.75
N GLY A 261 1.53 -17.45 11.53
CA GLY A 261 0.57 -18.40 10.97
C GLY A 261 -0.86 -17.92 10.73
N HIS A 262 -1.15 -16.63 10.90
CA HIS A 262 -2.52 -16.11 10.79
C HIS A 262 -2.75 -15.30 9.52
N ALA A 263 -3.87 -15.60 8.84
CA ALA A 263 -4.43 -14.74 7.81
C ALA A 263 -5.07 -13.48 8.44
N PRO A 264 -5.03 -12.33 7.75
CA PRO A 264 -5.73 -11.13 8.21
C PRO A 264 -7.24 -11.39 8.28
N VAL A 265 -7.85 -10.81 9.31
CA VAL A 265 -9.27 -11.01 9.61
C VAL A 265 -10.14 -10.24 8.61
N PRO A 266 -11.19 -10.84 8.01
CA PRO A 266 -11.99 -10.17 6.99
C PRO A 266 -12.75 -8.96 7.52
N LYS A 267 -13.03 -8.01 6.61
CA LYS A 267 -13.89 -6.86 6.89
C LYS A 267 -15.35 -7.28 7.01
N PRO A 268 -16.21 -6.49 7.69
CA PRO A 268 -17.65 -6.74 7.74
C PRO A 268 -18.24 -6.96 6.34
N ALA A 269 -19.13 -7.96 6.23
CA ALA A 269 -19.57 -8.50 4.94
C ALA A 269 -20.31 -7.50 4.03
N ASN A 270 -20.96 -6.49 4.61
CA ASN A 270 -21.77 -5.50 3.89
C ASN A 270 -21.86 -4.19 4.68
N ALA A 271 -22.40 -3.12 4.07
CA ALA A 271 -22.57 -1.81 4.71
C ALA A 271 -23.43 -1.84 5.99
N GLN A 272 -24.41 -2.75 6.09
CA GLN A 272 -25.24 -2.83 7.28
C GLN A 272 -24.41 -3.27 8.49
N LEU A 273 -23.60 -4.31 8.34
CA LEU A 273 -22.70 -4.78 9.40
C LEU A 273 -21.55 -3.79 9.63
N ASP A 274 -21.01 -3.19 8.57
CA ASP A 274 -19.93 -2.22 8.64
C ASP A 274 -20.28 -0.99 9.50
N ARG A 275 -21.52 -0.50 9.41
CA ARG A 275 -22.02 0.65 10.19
C ARG A 275 -22.02 0.44 11.69
N ARG A 276 -22.04 -0.81 12.19
CA ARG A 276 -21.96 -1.11 13.63
C ARG A 276 -20.64 -0.68 14.25
N TYR A 277 -19.58 -0.55 13.43
CA TYR A 277 -18.24 -0.17 13.88
C TYR A 277 -17.92 1.30 13.67
N GLU A 278 -18.92 2.12 13.30
CA GLU A 278 -18.71 3.54 13.05
C GLU A 278 -18.45 4.28 14.37
N PRO A 279 -17.31 4.96 14.53
CA PRO A 279 -17.10 5.85 15.65
C PRO A 279 -18.03 7.06 15.52
N THR A 280 -18.59 7.51 16.63
CA THR A 280 -19.37 8.74 16.65
C THR A 280 -18.49 9.94 16.29
N GLU A 281 -19.11 11.04 15.85
CA GLU A 281 -18.34 12.26 15.61
C GLU A 281 -17.65 12.79 16.88
N ALA A 282 -18.26 12.60 18.05
CA ALA A 282 -17.69 13.02 19.32
C ALA A 282 -16.43 12.22 19.66
N GLU A 283 -16.48 10.90 19.49
CA GLU A 283 -15.32 10.00 19.64
C GLU A 283 -14.23 10.35 18.64
N THR A 284 -14.57 10.59 17.37
CA THR A 284 -13.60 10.98 16.33
C THR A 284 -12.94 12.33 16.61
N ARG A 285 -13.70 13.34 17.08
CA ARG A 285 -13.14 14.63 17.52
C ARG A 285 -12.26 14.47 18.75
N ALA A 286 -12.59 13.57 19.67
CA ALA A 286 -11.75 13.26 20.83
C ALA A 286 -10.44 12.61 20.38
N PHE A 287 -10.50 11.56 19.56
CA PHE A 287 -9.33 10.92 18.97
C PHE A 287 -8.40 11.91 18.29
N ALA A 288 -8.92 12.82 17.47
CA ALA A 288 -8.10 13.84 16.79
C ALA A 288 -7.36 14.77 17.78
N ARG A 289 -7.99 15.14 18.90
CA ARG A 289 -7.33 15.93 19.96
C ARG A 289 -6.27 15.11 20.69
N GLU A 290 -6.57 13.85 21.01
CA GLU A 290 -5.63 12.97 21.69
C GLU A 290 -4.42 12.65 20.83
N LEU A 291 -4.60 12.47 19.52
CA LEU A 291 -3.51 12.34 18.56
C LEU A 291 -2.61 13.57 18.53
N ALA A 292 -3.19 14.78 18.48
CA ALA A 292 -2.42 16.02 18.48
C ALA A 292 -1.59 16.20 19.78
N THR A 293 -2.07 15.67 20.90
CA THR A 293 -1.34 15.60 22.17
C THR A 293 -0.27 14.52 22.14
N ALA A 294 -0.62 13.29 21.70
CA ALA A 294 0.27 12.13 21.65
C ALA A 294 1.53 12.40 20.83
N LEU A 295 1.42 13.12 19.71
CA LEU A 295 2.55 13.51 18.86
C LEU A 295 3.59 14.39 19.57
N ARG A 296 3.29 14.94 20.76
CA ARG A 296 4.19 15.76 21.58
C ARG A 296 4.71 15.02 22.81
N LEU A 297 4.26 13.78 23.03
CA LEU A 297 4.69 12.93 24.13
C LEU A 297 5.87 12.06 23.69
N GLY A 298 6.55 11.44 24.65
CA GLY A 298 7.52 10.40 24.34
C GLY A 298 6.86 9.08 23.91
N PRO A 299 7.62 8.12 23.37
CA PRO A 299 7.07 7.01 22.58
C PRO A 299 6.03 6.17 23.32
N LYS A 300 6.35 5.72 24.54
CA LYS A 300 5.45 4.89 25.35
C LYS A 300 4.17 5.63 25.73
N ALA A 301 4.28 6.90 26.11
CA ALA A 301 3.14 7.71 26.50
C ALA A 301 2.24 8.06 25.31
N ALA A 302 2.84 8.31 24.14
CA ALA A 302 2.10 8.55 22.90
C ALA A 302 1.23 7.34 22.51
N VAL A 303 1.80 6.14 22.48
CA VAL A 303 1.05 4.92 22.14
C VAL A 303 -0.02 4.62 23.19
N ALA A 304 0.28 4.79 24.49
CA ALA A 304 -0.70 4.62 25.55
C ALA A 304 -1.89 5.60 25.41
N GLN A 305 -1.62 6.88 25.07
CA GLN A 305 -2.65 7.89 24.83
C GLN A 305 -3.56 7.50 23.65
N ILE A 306 -2.98 7.02 22.56
CA ILE A 306 -3.73 6.54 21.40
C ILE A 306 -4.56 5.29 21.75
N ALA A 307 -3.97 4.31 22.44
CA ALA A 307 -4.68 3.11 22.87
C ALA A 307 -5.87 3.47 23.78
N GLN A 308 -5.71 4.41 24.71
CA GLN A 308 -6.79 4.88 25.59
C GLN A 308 -7.99 5.42 24.80
N SER A 309 -7.76 6.08 23.66
CA SER A 309 -8.84 6.63 22.83
C SER A 309 -9.75 5.56 22.22
N LEU A 310 -9.27 4.31 22.10
CA LEU A 310 -10.03 3.18 21.56
C LEU A 310 -10.98 2.54 22.58
N LEU A 311 -10.80 2.79 23.88
CA LEU A 311 -11.58 2.11 24.92
C LEU A 311 -13.06 2.46 24.86
N ALA A 312 -13.40 3.75 24.87
CA ALA A 312 -14.79 4.20 24.86
C ALA A 312 -15.60 3.67 23.66
N PRO A 313 -15.16 3.82 22.39
CA PRO A 313 -15.89 3.26 21.26
C PRO A 313 -15.95 1.73 21.32
N THR A 314 -14.89 1.07 21.77
CA THR A 314 -14.86 -0.40 21.85
C THR A 314 -15.90 -0.94 22.84
N TYR A 315 -15.94 -0.40 24.06
CA TYR A 315 -16.93 -0.82 25.06
C TYR A 315 -18.36 -0.54 24.60
N ARG A 316 -18.59 0.62 23.96
CA ARG A 316 -19.90 0.98 23.42
C ARG A 316 -20.37 -0.04 22.36
N ILE A 317 -19.53 -0.30 21.36
CA ILE A 317 -19.87 -1.22 20.25
C ILE A 317 -20.08 -2.65 20.77
N LEU A 318 -19.23 -3.13 21.69
CA LEU A 318 -19.41 -4.44 22.31
C LEU A 318 -20.74 -4.53 23.08
N ALA A 319 -21.09 -3.50 23.85
CA ALA A 319 -22.35 -3.45 24.60
C ALA A 319 -23.58 -3.39 23.68
N GLU A 320 -23.53 -2.64 22.58
CA GLU A 320 -24.58 -2.60 21.54
C GLU A 320 -24.81 -3.98 20.91
N ASP A 321 -23.78 -4.82 20.86
CA ASP A 321 -23.82 -6.21 20.39
C ASP A 321 -24.10 -7.25 21.49
N GLY A 322 -24.44 -6.79 22.70
CA GLY A 322 -24.77 -7.65 23.84
C GLY A 322 -23.56 -8.39 24.44
N VAL A 323 -22.34 -7.94 24.17
CA VAL A 323 -21.10 -8.51 24.71
C VAL A 323 -20.70 -7.76 25.98
N ASP A 324 -20.84 -8.41 27.14
CA ASP A 324 -20.24 -7.96 28.39
C ASP A 324 -18.85 -8.59 28.54
N CYS A 325 -17.81 -7.79 28.26
CA CYS A 325 -16.42 -8.24 28.38
C CYS A 325 -15.87 -8.14 29.82
N GLY A 326 -16.64 -7.62 30.78
CA GLY A 326 -16.17 -7.34 32.13
C GLY A 326 -15.17 -6.17 32.18
N PRO A 327 -15.03 -5.49 33.34
CA PRO A 327 -14.11 -4.36 33.47
C PRO A 327 -12.65 -4.77 33.26
N GLY A 328 -11.89 -4.02 32.46
CA GLY A 328 -10.44 -4.19 32.29
C GLY A 328 -10.03 -5.13 31.16
N THR A 329 -10.97 -5.82 30.50
CA THR A 329 -10.66 -6.78 29.44
C THR A 329 -10.13 -6.09 28.17
N VAL A 330 -10.73 -4.97 27.77
CA VAL A 330 -10.28 -4.22 26.59
C VAL A 330 -8.92 -3.57 26.87
N GLU A 331 -8.71 -3.07 28.08
CA GLU A 331 -7.44 -2.51 28.56
C GLU A 331 -6.33 -3.56 28.53
N ALA A 332 -6.58 -4.76 29.05
CA ALA A 332 -5.62 -5.87 29.03
C ALA A 332 -5.28 -6.29 27.58
N TRP A 333 -6.28 -6.32 26.69
CA TRP A 333 -6.07 -6.59 25.27
C TRP A 333 -5.15 -5.54 24.63
N LEU A 334 -5.42 -4.24 24.86
CA LEU A 334 -4.62 -3.13 24.33
C LEU A 334 -3.22 -3.07 24.94
N GLU A 335 -3.04 -3.38 26.23
CA GLU A 335 -1.72 -3.49 26.85
C GLU A 335 -0.88 -4.58 26.16
N THR A 336 -1.48 -5.76 25.96
CA THR A 336 -0.83 -6.85 25.24
C THR A 336 -0.48 -6.42 23.82
N GLU A 337 -1.37 -5.67 23.15
CA GLU A 337 -1.13 -5.20 21.79
C GLU A 337 0.05 -4.23 21.70
N ARG A 338 0.20 -3.36 22.69
CA ARG A 338 1.30 -2.39 22.74
C ARG A 338 2.65 -3.05 22.95
N GLU A 339 2.71 -4.07 23.80
CA GLU A 339 3.96 -4.72 24.19
C GLU A 339 4.33 -5.89 23.25
N HIS A 340 3.35 -6.71 22.88
CA HIS A 340 3.50 -7.92 22.06
C HIS A 340 2.34 -8.04 21.05
N PRO A 341 2.38 -7.27 19.94
CA PRO A 341 1.32 -7.26 18.93
C PRO A 341 0.96 -8.68 18.46
N GLY A 342 -0.33 -9.02 18.49
CA GLY A 342 -0.82 -10.32 18.04
C GLY A 342 -0.83 -11.42 19.10
N ALA A 343 -0.14 -11.26 20.24
CA ALA A 343 -0.02 -12.30 21.26
C ALA A 343 -1.34 -12.65 22.00
N GLN A 344 -2.43 -11.94 21.72
CA GLN A 344 -3.77 -12.27 22.25
C GLN A 344 -4.44 -13.40 21.46
N GLU A 345 -3.97 -13.72 20.26
CA GLU A 345 -4.51 -14.81 19.45
C GLU A 345 -3.84 -16.13 19.82
N CYS A 346 -4.64 -17.05 20.37
CA CYS A 346 -4.18 -18.37 20.80
C CYS A 346 -4.90 -19.50 20.03
N ASN A 347 -5.84 -19.17 19.13
CA ASN A 347 -6.53 -20.18 18.34
C ASN A 347 -5.61 -20.71 17.24
N PRO A 348 -5.73 -21.99 16.84
CA PRO A 348 -5.06 -22.48 15.64
C PRO A 348 -5.48 -21.68 14.38
N PRO A 349 -4.62 -21.56 13.35
CA PRO A 349 -4.87 -20.75 12.16
C PRO A 349 -6.25 -20.93 11.51
N ILE A 350 -6.69 -22.18 11.34
CA ILE A 350 -8.00 -22.49 10.74
C ILE A 350 -9.16 -22.02 11.63
N ALA A 351 -9.04 -22.17 12.96
CA ALA A 351 -10.05 -21.71 13.89
C ALA A 351 -10.12 -20.17 13.93
N ALA A 352 -8.98 -19.49 13.94
CA ALA A 352 -8.91 -18.03 13.84
C ALA A 352 -9.55 -17.51 12.54
N LEU A 353 -9.29 -18.16 11.39
CA LEU A 353 -9.92 -17.83 10.11
C LEU A 353 -11.45 -17.99 10.17
N ARG A 354 -11.96 -19.12 10.69
CA ARG A 354 -13.41 -19.36 10.85
C ARG A 354 -14.05 -18.31 11.77
N HIS A 355 -13.43 -18.02 12.91
CA HIS A 355 -13.92 -17.01 13.84
C HIS A 355 -13.97 -15.61 13.19
N GLY A 356 -12.93 -15.25 12.42
CA GLY A 356 -12.88 -14.00 11.67
C GLY A 356 -14.04 -13.89 10.67
N ILE A 357 -14.30 -14.95 9.92
CA ILE A 357 -15.42 -15.05 8.98
C ILE A 357 -16.76 -14.89 9.72
N GLU A 358 -16.98 -15.60 10.82
CA GLU A 358 -18.22 -15.52 11.59
C GLU A 358 -18.49 -14.11 12.15
N MET A 359 -17.45 -13.42 12.64
CA MET A 359 -17.55 -12.03 13.09
C MET A 359 -17.87 -11.09 11.93
N ALA A 360 -17.21 -11.25 10.78
CA ALA A 360 -17.45 -10.44 9.59
C ALA A 360 -18.86 -10.64 9.01
N MET A 361 -19.41 -11.85 9.09
CA MET A 361 -20.77 -12.20 8.69
C MET A 361 -21.83 -11.83 9.74
N GLY A 362 -21.42 -11.43 10.95
CA GLY A 362 -22.32 -11.13 12.06
C GLY A 362 -23.04 -12.36 12.63
N THR A 363 -22.56 -13.57 12.34
CA THR A 363 -23.10 -14.83 12.88
C THR A 363 -22.53 -15.18 14.25
N ARG A 364 -21.56 -14.40 14.72
CA ARG A 364 -20.95 -14.46 16.06
C ARG A 364 -20.78 -13.04 16.63
N PRO A 365 -20.89 -12.86 17.95
CA PRO A 365 -20.51 -11.59 18.58
C PRO A 365 -19.03 -11.24 18.32
N PRO A 366 -18.70 -9.95 18.11
CA PRO A 366 -17.33 -9.55 17.82
C PRO A 366 -16.43 -9.63 19.07
N SER A 367 -15.14 -9.91 18.86
CA SER A 367 -14.12 -9.82 19.91
C SER A 367 -13.64 -8.38 20.11
N PRO A 368 -13.02 -8.04 21.26
CA PRO A 368 -12.41 -6.72 21.46
C PRO A 368 -11.42 -6.34 20.34
N GLY A 369 -10.56 -7.29 19.94
CA GLY A 369 -9.59 -7.05 18.87
C GLY A 369 -10.23 -6.78 17.51
N TYR A 370 -11.33 -7.47 17.19
CA TYR A 370 -12.09 -7.21 15.98
C TYR A 370 -12.68 -5.79 15.98
N VAL A 371 -13.35 -5.40 17.07
CA VAL A 371 -13.93 -4.05 17.22
C VAL A 371 -12.84 -2.98 17.11
N ILE A 372 -11.75 -3.12 17.87
CA ILE A 372 -10.62 -2.17 17.85
C ILE A 372 -10.08 -2.00 16.43
N GLY A 373 -9.87 -3.11 15.71
CA GLY A 373 -9.39 -3.05 14.33
C GLY A 373 -10.36 -2.37 13.37
N GLN A 374 -11.67 -2.60 13.52
CA GLN A 374 -12.67 -1.95 12.68
C GLN A 374 -12.79 -0.45 12.98
N VAL A 375 -12.75 -0.04 14.24
CA VAL A 375 -12.70 1.38 14.64
C VAL A 375 -11.42 2.03 14.13
N TRP A 376 -10.27 1.36 14.28
CA TRP A 376 -8.98 1.84 13.80
C TRP A 376 -8.99 2.06 12.28
N ARG A 377 -9.57 1.13 11.51
CA ARG A 377 -9.78 1.26 10.06
C ARG A 377 -10.56 2.54 9.72
N LYS A 378 -11.63 2.84 10.45
CA LYS A 378 -12.45 4.05 10.25
C LYS A 378 -11.70 5.33 10.63
N TRP A 379 -10.79 5.26 11.60
CA TRP A 379 -9.97 6.39 12.03
C TRP A 379 -8.70 6.63 11.22
N GLN A 380 -8.37 5.78 10.24
CA GLN A 380 -7.20 5.93 9.39
C GLN A 380 -7.09 7.32 8.72
N ASP A 381 -8.21 7.91 8.30
CA ASP A 381 -8.24 9.27 7.76
C ASP A 381 -7.93 10.35 8.80
N ALA A 382 -8.51 10.22 10.01
CA ALA A 382 -8.23 11.13 11.10
C ALA A 382 -6.77 11.01 11.56
N LEU A 383 -6.23 9.78 11.59
CA LEU A 383 -4.84 9.49 11.89
C LEU A 383 -3.91 10.19 10.88
N ARG A 384 -4.11 9.97 9.57
CA ARG A 384 -3.31 10.63 8.52
C ARG A 384 -3.37 12.15 8.60
N ARG A 385 -4.55 12.74 8.80
CA ARG A 385 -4.72 14.20 8.89
C ARG A 385 -3.95 14.80 10.08
N GLY A 386 -3.88 14.10 11.21
CA GLY A 386 -3.16 14.56 12.40
C GLY A 386 -1.66 14.27 12.34
N PHE A 387 -1.27 13.06 11.90
CA PHE A 387 0.11 12.58 11.90
C PHE A 387 0.96 13.21 10.80
N ASN A 388 0.49 13.18 9.54
CA ASN A 388 1.29 13.54 8.37
C ASN A 388 1.80 15.01 8.33
N PRO A 389 1.08 16.02 8.85
CA PRO A 389 1.63 17.38 8.99
C PRO A 389 2.40 17.57 10.32
N GLY A 390 2.30 16.63 11.25
CA GLY A 390 2.85 16.73 12.59
C GLY A 390 4.37 16.65 12.60
N GLN A 391 4.99 17.29 13.59
CA GLN A 391 6.38 17.07 13.95
C GLN A 391 6.39 16.33 15.29
N SER A 392 6.45 15.01 15.23
CA SER A 392 6.75 14.17 16.39
C SER A 392 8.25 13.89 16.43
N ASP A 393 8.76 13.52 17.61
CA ASP A 393 10.09 12.93 17.66
C ASP A 393 10.09 11.58 16.92
N VAL A 394 11.25 11.20 16.39
CA VAL A 394 11.42 10.02 15.54
C VAL A 394 11.05 8.72 16.25
N GLU A 395 11.36 8.58 17.53
CA GLU A 395 11.06 7.36 18.28
C GLU A 395 9.56 7.26 18.58
N THR A 396 8.89 8.40 18.79
CA THR A 396 7.43 8.46 18.90
C THR A 396 6.75 8.13 17.59
N ALA A 397 7.24 8.67 16.46
CA ALA A 397 6.76 8.30 15.13
C ALA A 397 6.88 6.79 14.89
N ARG A 398 8.03 6.20 15.21
CA ARG A 398 8.28 4.76 15.08
C ARG A 398 7.35 3.94 15.98
N ALA A 399 7.12 4.36 17.22
CA ALA A 399 6.25 3.63 18.14
C ALA A 399 4.77 3.65 17.70
N LEU A 400 4.30 4.80 17.17
CA LEU A 400 2.95 4.93 16.62
C LEU A 400 2.78 4.13 15.32
N GLU A 401 3.79 4.12 14.45
CA GLU A 401 3.79 3.31 13.24
C GLU A 401 3.75 1.81 13.58
N LYS A 402 4.58 1.35 14.53
CA LYS A 402 4.56 -0.05 14.98
C LYS A 402 3.19 -0.45 15.53
N PHE A 403 2.51 0.43 16.25
CA PHE A 403 1.15 0.20 16.74
C PHE A 403 0.12 0.13 15.60
N ASP A 404 0.23 1.01 14.60
CA ASP A 404 -0.59 0.96 13.39
C ASP A 404 -0.38 -0.35 12.62
N GLU A 405 0.87 -0.75 12.37
CA GLU A 405 1.24 -2.01 11.71
C GLU A 405 0.67 -3.23 12.44
N GLY A 406 0.77 -3.27 13.78
CA GLY A 406 0.18 -4.33 14.59
C GLY A 406 -1.32 -4.50 14.31
N LEU A 407 -2.07 -3.40 14.33
CA LEU A 407 -3.52 -3.41 14.12
C LEU A 407 -3.94 -3.70 12.67
N LYS A 408 -3.02 -3.74 11.69
CA LYS A 408 -3.37 -4.02 10.28
C LYS A 408 -4.01 -5.38 10.06
N ARG A 409 -3.68 -6.37 10.90
CA ARG A 409 -4.28 -7.72 10.83
C ARG A 409 -5.80 -7.71 11.01
N PHE A 410 -6.36 -6.68 11.64
CA PHE A 410 -7.80 -6.49 11.77
C PHE A 410 -8.33 -5.34 10.88
N SER A 411 -7.54 -4.30 10.64
CA SER A 411 -8.00 -3.08 9.96
C SER A 411 -7.85 -3.10 8.43
N TYR A 412 -6.90 -3.88 7.89
CA TYR A 412 -6.65 -3.98 6.44
C TYR A 412 -7.15 -5.29 5.82
N GLY A 413 -7.97 -6.04 6.56
CA GLY A 413 -8.55 -7.32 6.21
C GLY A 413 -9.10 -7.49 4.78
N PRO A 414 -9.17 -8.72 4.27
CA PRO A 414 -9.73 -9.01 2.97
C PRO A 414 -11.26 -8.87 2.95
N PRO A 415 -11.88 -8.91 1.76
CA PRO A 415 -13.30 -9.21 1.62
C PRO A 415 -13.62 -10.55 2.31
N VAL A 416 -14.79 -10.66 2.94
CA VAL A 416 -15.21 -11.91 3.59
C VAL A 416 -15.30 -13.08 2.60
N CYS A 417 -15.65 -12.81 1.33
CA CYS A 417 -15.67 -13.83 0.28
C CYS A 417 -14.27 -14.44 0.04
N ALA A 418 -13.21 -13.64 0.02
CA ALA A 418 -11.84 -14.12 -0.16
C ALA A 418 -11.38 -14.99 1.03
N ALA A 419 -11.79 -14.65 2.26
CA ALA A 419 -11.54 -15.48 3.43
C ALA A 419 -12.30 -16.82 3.35
N HIS A 420 -13.56 -16.81 2.88
CA HIS A 420 -14.32 -18.02 2.60
C HIS A 420 -13.70 -18.88 1.50
N GLU A 421 -13.20 -18.27 0.43
CA GLU A 421 -12.48 -18.98 -0.65
C GLU A 421 -11.27 -19.72 -0.12
N MET A 422 -10.43 -19.06 0.70
CA MET A 422 -9.31 -19.71 1.36
C MET A 422 -9.78 -20.89 2.23
N LEU A 423 -10.86 -20.73 3.00
CA LEU A 423 -11.42 -21.80 3.82
C LEU A 423 -11.91 -22.99 2.97
N MET A 424 -12.59 -22.73 1.85
CA MET A 424 -13.02 -23.77 0.92
C MET A 424 -11.82 -24.51 0.30
N LEU A 425 -10.74 -23.81 -0.02
CA LEU A 425 -9.50 -24.42 -0.53
C LEU A 425 -8.78 -25.29 0.53
N ILE A 426 -8.87 -24.92 1.81
CA ILE A 426 -8.40 -25.74 2.93
C ILE A 426 -9.26 -27.02 3.05
N GLU A 427 -10.58 -26.89 2.97
CA GLU A 427 -11.51 -28.01 3.12
C GLU A 427 -11.38 -29.08 2.04
N VAL A 428 -11.00 -28.69 0.81
CA VAL A 428 -10.68 -29.65 -0.28
C VAL A 428 -9.23 -30.14 -0.26
N GLY A 429 -8.41 -29.70 0.70
CA GLY A 429 -7.03 -30.16 0.90
C GLY A 429 -5.99 -29.54 -0.04
N LEU A 430 -6.35 -28.50 -0.81
CA LEU A 430 -5.40 -27.80 -1.68
C LEU A 430 -4.50 -26.84 -0.89
N VAL A 431 -5.06 -26.13 0.09
CA VAL A 431 -4.30 -25.25 0.99
C VAL A 431 -4.11 -25.95 2.33
N ASP A 432 -2.88 -25.97 2.82
CA ASP A 432 -2.55 -26.59 4.09
C ASP A 432 -1.76 -25.61 4.98
N LEU A 433 -2.30 -25.36 6.18
CA LEU A 433 -1.75 -24.42 7.17
C LEU A 433 -0.92 -25.10 8.27
N HIS A 434 -0.57 -26.39 8.14
CA HIS A 434 0.25 -27.09 9.15
C HIS A 434 1.63 -26.43 9.33
N ALA A 435 2.18 -25.84 8.27
CA ALA A 435 3.44 -25.11 8.28
C ALA A 435 3.25 -23.58 8.30
N ALA A 436 2.09 -23.09 8.73
CA ALA A 436 1.79 -21.66 8.59
C ALA A 436 2.58 -20.78 9.58
N ASP A 437 2.87 -21.28 10.77
CA ASP A 437 3.46 -20.52 11.88
C ASP A 437 5.00 -20.63 11.88
N ASP A 438 5.63 -19.63 11.26
CA ASP A 438 7.09 -19.39 11.18
C ASP A 438 7.96 -20.67 11.09
N PRO A 439 7.76 -21.52 10.06
CA PRO A 439 8.47 -22.78 9.97
C PRO A 439 9.95 -22.57 9.68
N ASP A 440 10.79 -23.44 10.23
CA ASP A 440 12.18 -23.53 9.78
C ASP A 440 12.22 -24.00 8.31
N VAL A 441 13.07 -23.37 7.51
CA VAL A 441 13.21 -23.69 6.07
C VAL A 441 14.62 -24.17 5.76
N VAL A 442 14.70 -25.44 5.40
CA VAL A 442 15.92 -26.12 4.92
C VAL A 442 15.92 -26.14 3.39
N LEU A 443 17.10 -25.95 2.81
CA LEU A 443 17.30 -26.00 1.36
C LEU A 443 17.75 -27.41 0.96
N THR A 444 17.09 -27.98 -0.04
CA THR A 444 17.36 -29.32 -0.57
C THR A 444 17.65 -29.25 -2.06
N SER A 445 18.15 -30.31 -2.68
CA SER A 445 18.33 -30.34 -4.13
C SER A 445 17.03 -30.16 -4.92
N GLU A 446 15.86 -30.38 -4.30
CA GLU A 446 14.54 -30.30 -4.95
C GLU A 446 13.78 -29.00 -4.61
N GLY A 447 14.40 -28.09 -3.85
CA GLY A 447 13.82 -26.81 -3.44
C GLY A 447 13.88 -26.59 -1.93
N TRP A 448 12.72 -26.52 -1.30
CA TRP A 448 12.57 -26.13 0.11
C TRP A 448 11.89 -27.23 0.91
N GLN A 449 12.37 -27.46 2.13
CA GLN A 449 11.72 -28.29 3.13
C GLN A 449 11.31 -27.41 4.32
N LEU A 450 10.01 -27.30 4.56
CA LEU A 450 9.40 -26.58 5.69
C LEU A 450 9.27 -27.55 6.87
N LEU A 451 9.68 -27.12 8.06
CA LEU A 451 9.73 -27.94 9.28
C LEU A 451 8.82 -27.36 10.37
N PRO A 452 7.51 -27.68 10.40
CA PRO A 452 6.64 -27.34 11.52
C PRO A 452 6.82 -28.34 12.66
N GLY A 453 7.61 -27.97 13.67
CA GLY A 453 7.92 -28.87 14.79
C GLY A 453 8.70 -30.10 14.33
N ASP A 454 8.16 -31.30 14.57
CA ASP A 454 8.79 -32.58 14.20
C ASP A 454 8.38 -33.09 12.80
N ASP A 455 7.39 -32.44 12.16
CA ASP A 455 6.93 -32.80 10.83
C ASP A 455 7.76 -32.09 9.73
N SER A 456 7.64 -32.56 8.48
CA SER A 456 8.26 -31.87 7.34
C SER A 456 7.43 -31.95 6.08
N SER A 457 7.45 -30.88 5.29
CA SER A 457 6.82 -30.79 3.97
C SER A 457 7.78 -30.22 2.94
N SER A 458 7.90 -30.89 1.79
CA SER A 458 8.74 -30.44 0.69
C SER A 458 7.95 -29.61 -0.33
N ALA A 459 8.52 -28.49 -0.76
CA ALA A 459 8.02 -27.60 -1.79
C ALA A 459 9.06 -27.42 -2.89
N SER A 460 8.64 -27.55 -4.14
CA SER A 460 9.51 -27.34 -5.32
C SER A 460 9.33 -25.96 -5.94
N VAL A 461 8.37 -25.18 -5.45
CA VAL A 461 8.10 -23.80 -5.87
C VAL A 461 7.96 -22.93 -4.64
N MET A 462 8.55 -21.74 -4.67
CA MET A 462 8.39 -20.70 -3.65
C MET A 462 7.79 -19.44 -4.28
N VAL A 463 6.65 -18.98 -3.78
CA VAL A 463 6.08 -17.67 -4.13
C VAL A 463 6.36 -16.68 -3.01
N ASP A 464 7.08 -15.60 -3.31
CA ASP A 464 7.30 -14.51 -2.34
C ASP A 464 6.16 -13.50 -2.42
N ALA A 465 5.29 -13.51 -1.42
CA ALA A 465 4.14 -12.62 -1.32
C ALA A 465 4.36 -11.45 -0.34
N VAL A 466 5.59 -11.28 0.16
CA VAL A 466 5.98 -10.20 1.07
C VAL A 466 6.60 -9.06 0.29
N LEU A 467 6.07 -7.85 0.47
CA LEU A 467 6.66 -6.64 -0.08
C LEU A 467 7.77 -6.12 0.86
N PRO A 468 8.94 -5.70 0.34
CA PRO A 468 9.98 -5.13 1.18
C PRO A 468 9.52 -3.89 1.95
N ALA A 469 10.07 -3.73 3.15
CA ALA A 469 9.83 -2.55 3.98
C ALA A 469 10.29 -1.28 3.23
N PRO A 470 9.55 -0.16 3.33
CA PRO A 470 9.83 1.06 2.57
C PRO A 470 10.93 1.91 3.24
N THR A 471 12.10 1.32 3.46
CA THR A 471 13.23 1.96 4.15
C THR A 471 14.28 2.44 3.15
N LEU A 472 15.05 3.45 3.54
CA LEU A 472 16.21 3.89 2.74
C LEU A 472 17.44 2.99 2.91
N ASP A 473 17.48 2.15 3.95
CA ASP A 473 18.67 1.40 4.35
C ASP A 473 19.17 0.42 3.28
N HIS A 474 18.20 -0.21 2.61
CA HIS A 474 18.42 -1.28 1.66
C HIS A 474 18.00 -0.88 0.25
N CYS A 475 17.79 0.41 -0.01
CA CYS A 475 17.36 0.88 -1.33
C CYS A 475 18.50 0.76 -2.35
N ARG A 476 18.21 0.15 -3.50
CA ARG A 476 19.14 -0.03 -4.64
C ARG A 476 18.80 0.85 -5.84
N ASP A 477 17.70 1.58 -5.78
CA ASP A 477 17.27 2.46 -6.85
C ASP A 477 18.35 3.51 -7.16
N ALA A 478 18.74 3.59 -8.43
CA ALA A 478 19.88 4.40 -8.85
C ALA A 478 19.68 5.89 -8.55
N LEU A 479 18.45 6.38 -8.69
CA LEU A 479 18.10 7.77 -8.43
C LEU A 479 18.16 8.07 -6.92
N VAL A 480 17.56 7.19 -6.10
CA VAL A 480 17.60 7.33 -4.63
C VAL A 480 19.05 7.35 -4.13
N LEU A 481 19.87 6.40 -4.59
CA LEU A 481 21.29 6.33 -4.24
C LEU A 481 22.06 7.59 -4.68
N ALA A 482 21.78 8.12 -5.86
CA ALA A 482 22.39 9.35 -6.35
C ALA A 482 22.02 10.57 -5.48
N LEU A 483 20.77 10.69 -5.06
CA LEU A 483 20.29 11.76 -4.18
C LEU A 483 20.92 11.68 -2.78
N CYS A 484 21.02 10.49 -2.21
CA CYS A 484 21.72 10.26 -0.94
C CYS A 484 23.21 10.62 -1.06
N LYS A 485 23.90 10.12 -2.09
CA LYS A 485 25.33 10.41 -2.32
C LYS A 485 25.65 11.89 -2.48
N ARG A 486 24.70 12.70 -2.97
CA ARG A 486 24.82 14.15 -3.16
C ARG A 486 24.37 14.97 -1.95
N GLY A 487 23.92 14.31 -0.88
CA GLY A 487 23.39 14.94 0.32
C GLY A 487 22.06 15.66 0.10
N HIS A 488 21.33 15.38 -0.99
CA HIS A 488 20.01 15.94 -1.24
C HIS A 488 18.90 15.21 -0.49
N MET A 489 19.09 13.91 -0.26
CA MET A 489 18.20 13.06 0.51
C MET A 489 18.96 12.50 1.71
N THR A 490 18.32 12.50 2.88
CA THR A 490 18.87 11.87 4.10
C THR A 490 17.83 10.97 4.73
N ARG A 491 18.30 9.93 5.40
CA ARG A 491 17.45 9.00 6.15
C ARG A 491 16.90 9.67 7.41
N LEU A 492 15.61 9.46 7.70
CA LEU A 492 14.98 9.92 8.94
C LEU A 492 15.56 9.17 10.14
N ALA A 493 15.52 7.84 10.08
CA ALA A 493 16.16 6.92 11.01
C ALA A 493 16.30 5.53 10.37
N GLU A 494 17.06 4.64 10.99
CA GLU A 494 17.10 3.22 10.61
C GLU A 494 15.68 2.62 10.61
N GLY A 495 15.35 1.83 9.60
CA GLY A 495 14.02 1.25 9.39
C GLY A 495 12.97 2.21 8.82
N LEU A 496 13.30 3.49 8.57
CA LEU A 496 12.36 4.50 8.07
C LEU A 496 12.80 5.08 6.71
N GLY A 497 11.94 5.93 6.15
CA GLY A 497 12.17 6.59 4.87
C GLY A 497 13.12 7.80 4.93
N ALA A 498 13.05 8.60 3.88
CA ALA A 498 13.71 9.90 3.77
C ALA A 498 13.12 10.92 4.74
N LYS A 499 13.97 11.80 5.23
CA LYS A 499 13.54 12.97 6.01
C LYS A 499 12.93 14.02 5.07
N ILE A 500 11.69 14.43 5.35
CA ILE A 500 10.97 15.43 4.55
C ILE A 500 10.41 16.56 5.42
N ALA A 501 10.19 17.72 4.81
CA ALA A 501 9.39 18.80 5.39
C ALA A 501 7.87 18.51 5.23
N PRO A 502 6.98 19.21 5.97
CA PRO A 502 5.53 18.98 5.88
C PRO A 502 4.90 19.14 4.48
N ASP A 503 5.56 19.90 3.60
CA ASP A 503 5.17 20.10 2.20
C ASP A 503 5.82 19.09 1.22
N GLY A 504 6.47 18.05 1.75
CA GLY A 504 7.10 16.98 0.97
C GLY A 504 8.53 17.28 0.52
N ARG A 505 9.09 18.48 0.76
CA ARG A 505 10.47 18.78 0.35
C ARG A 505 11.47 17.88 1.06
N LEU A 506 12.44 17.33 0.32
CA LEU A 506 13.52 16.55 0.90
C LEU A 506 14.37 17.41 1.83
N ILE A 507 14.78 16.86 2.97
CA ILE A 507 15.75 17.49 3.87
C ILE A 507 17.12 16.90 3.59
N GLY A 508 18.07 17.78 3.23
CA GLY A 508 19.44 17.37 2.94
C GLY A 508 20.32 17.20 4.18
N GLU A 509 21.58 16.84 3.94
CA GLU A 509 22.60 16.67 4.99
C GLU A 509 22.88 17.93 5.81
N ASP A 510 22.63 19.11 5.23
CA ASP A 510 22.72 20.40 5.93
C ASP A 510 21.50 20.68 6.84
N GLY A 511 20.56 19.74 6.94
CA GLY A 511 19.34 19.87 7.72
C GLY A 511 18.31 20.83 7.13
N ARG A 512 18.49 21.30 5.89
CA ARG A 512 17.61 22.28 5.25
C ARG A 512 16.73 21.63 4.18
N PRO A 513 15.46 22.09 4.02
CA PRO A 513 14.62 21.67 2.90
C PRO A 513 15.25 22.06 1.55
N ARG A 514 15.28 21.12 0.60
CA ARG A 514 15.76 21.36 -0.77
C ARG A 514 14.72 22.15 -1.56
N GLY A 515 15.13 23.29 -2.11
CA GLY A 515 14.25 24.11 -2.93
C GLY A 515 13.88 23.39 -4.22
N GLY A 516 12.59 23.20 -4.48
CA GLY A 516 12.13 22.57 -5.71
C GLY A 516 12.40 21.07 -5.82
N LEU A 517 12.65 20.36 -4.72
CA LEU A 517 12.89 18.91 -4.75
C LEU A 517 12.13 18.22 -3.61
N SER A 518 11.12 17.43 -3.97
CA SER A 518 10.14 16.87 -3.05
C SER A 518 9.91 15.38 -3.30
N LEU A 519 9.46 14.66 -2.27
CA LEU A 519 9.15 13.24 -2.30
C LEU A 519 7.79 13.01 -1.65
N LEU A 520 6.94 12.21 -2.30
CA LEU A 520 5.71 11.69 -1.75
C LEU A 520 5.67 10.15 -1.90
N GLY A 521 5.23 9.44 -0.86
CA GLY A 521 4.94 8.01 -0.93
C GLY A 521 5.73 7.16 0.06
N ARG A 522 5.94 5.88 -0.29
CA ARG A 522 6.50 4.86 0.59
C ARG A 522 7.81 5.29 1.26
N LEU A 523 8.74 5.83 0.49
CA LEU A 523 10.01 6.34 1.01
C LEU A 523 9.90 7.60 1.89
N ALA A 524 8.70 8.09 2.22
CA ALA A 524 8.50 9.13 3.23
C ALA A 524 8.03 8.58 4.59
N LEU A 525 7.91 7.25 4.74
CA LEU A 525 7.46 6.58 5.96
C LEU A 525 8.20 7.12 7.20
N GLY A 526 7.43 7.38 8.26
CA GLY A 526 7.88 7.98 9.51
C GLY A 526 7.61 9.48 9.60
N ASN A 527 7.60 10.20 8.46
CA ASN A 527 7.02 11.55 8.38
C ASN A 527 5.53 11.49 8.00
N VAL A 528 5.13 10.39 7.37
CA VAL A 528 3.74 10.07 7.00
C VAL A 528 3.45 8.60 7.36
N VAL A 529 2.17 8.28 7.54
CA VAL A 529 1.65 6.92 7.79
C VAL A 529 0.71 6.47 6.66
N ALA A 530 0.40 5.17 6.63
CA ALA A 530 -0.50 4.55 5.65
C ALA A 530 -0.12 4.84 4.18
N VAL A 531 1.18 4.78 3.89
CA VAL A 531 1.80 5.11 2.59
C VAL A 531 1.34 4.29 1.38
N ASP A 532 0.56 3.24 1.63
CA ASP A 532 0.04 2.30 0.63
C ASP A 532 -1.45 2.47 0.31
N SER A 533 -2.12 3.40 0.99
CA SER A 533 -3.54 3.65 0.76
C SER A 533 -3.77 4.38 -0.56
N ILE A 534 -4.73 3.90 -1.36
CA ILE A 534 -5.16 4.60 -2.57
C ILE A 534 -5.75 5.98 -2.26
N HIS A 535 -6.48 6.12 -1.15
CA HIS A 535 -7.01 7.41 -0.70
C HIS A 535 -5.90 8.41 -0.36
N ASP A 536 -4.76 7.93 0.15
CA ASP A 536 -3.62 8.81 0.46
C ASP A 536 -2.90 9.32 -0.81
N CYS A 537 -3.04 8.63 -1.95
CA CYS A 537 -2.50 9.10 -3.22
C CYS A 537 -3.13 10.42 -3.67
N PHE A 538 -4.44 10.59 -3.41
CA PHE A 538 -5.22 11.80 -3.72
C PHE A 538 -5.44 12.68 -2.47
N GLY A 539 -4.73 12.38 -1.38
CA GLY A 539 -4.98 12.98 -0.08
C GLY A 539 -4.22 14.28 0.19
N ALA A 540 -4.23 14.67 1.47
CA ALA A 540 -3.69 15.94 1.95
C ALA A 540 -2.18 16.14 1.66
N ALA A 541 -1.40 15.07 1.49
CA ALA A 541 0.02 15.19 1.16
C ALA A 541 0.23 15.78 -0.25
N SER A 542 -0.55 15.32 -1.23
CA SER A 542 -0.57 15.85 -2.61
C SER A 542 -1.01 17.31 -2.64
N ALA A 543 -2.06 17.66 -1.89
CA ALA A 543 -2.56 19.03 -1.78
C ALA A 543 -1.51 20.00 -1.19
N ARG A 544 -0.87 19.65 -0.06
CA ARG A 544 0.17 20.49 0.57
C ARG A 544 1.37 20.70 -0.34
N TRP A 545 1.80 19.66 -1.05
CA TRP A 545 2.89 19.78 -2.01
C TRP A 545 2.51 20.73 -3.15
N ALA A 546 1.34 20.55 -3.77
CA ALA A 546 0.88 21.36 -4.90
C ALA A 546 0.75 22.84 -4.53
N GLU A 547 0.15 23.15 -3.38
CA GLU A 547 0.04 24.52 -2.86
C GLU A 547 1.42 25.18 -2.71
N ALA A 548 2.35 24.46 -2.07
CA ALA A 548 3.69 24.97 -1.84
C ALA A 548 4.51 25.11 -3.13
N ALA A 549 4.35 24.19 -4.09
CA ALA A 549 5.01 24.24 -5.40
C ALA A 549 4.52 25.44 -6.22
N VAL A 550 3.20 25.60 -6.38
CA VAL A 550 2.61 26.73 -7.12
C VAL A 550 3.02 28.07 -6.51
N ALA A 551 3.02 28.19 -5.18
CA ALA A 551 3.47 29.41 -4.50
C ALA A 551 4.94 29.76 -4.82
N ARG A 552 5.81 28.77 -5.04
CA ARG A 552 7.22 29.00 -5.42
C ARG A 552 7.36 29.36 -6.89
N LEU A 553 6.61 28.70 -7.78
CA LEU A 553 6.60 28.98 -9.21
C LEU A 553 6.16 30.42 -9.50
N VAL A 554 5.08 30.89 -8.84
CA VAL A 554 4.54 32.25 -9.05
C VAL A 554 5.46 33.34 -8.49
N ARG A 555 6.14 33.11 -7.36
CA ARG A 555 7.04 34.09 -6.73
C ARG A 555 8.34 34.33 -7.49
N ARG A 556 8.68 33.48 -8.47
CA ARG A 556 9.89 33.64 -9.25
C ARG A 556 9.69 34.80 -10.24
N PRO A 557 10.55 35.84 -10.23
CA PRO A 557 10.45 36.90 -11.24
C PRO A 557 10.61 36.25 -12.61
N LEU A 558 9.70 36.57 -13.54
CA LEU A 558 9.88 36.28 -14.96
C LEU A 558 11.29 36.74 -15.31
N ALA A 559 12.13 35.81 -15.78
CA ALA A 559 13.47 36.19 -16.24
C ALA A 559 13.29 37.36 -17.24
N ALA A 560 14.11 38.40 -17.11
CA ALA A 560 14.02 39.59 -17.95
C ALA A 560 14.72 39.38 -19.30
#